data_AF-A0A382INF3-F1
#
_entry.id   AF-A0A382INF3-F1
#
_cell.length_a   1.000
_cell.length_b   1.000
_cell.length_c   1.000
_cell.angle_alpha   90.00
_cell.angle_beta   90.00
_cell.angle_gamma   90.00
#
_symmetry.space_group_name_H-M   'P 1'
#
loop_
_entity.id
_entity.type
_entity.pdbx_description
1 polymer ?
#
loop_
_entity_poly.entity_id
_entity_poly.type
_entity_poly.pdbx_seq_one_letter_code
_entity_poly.pdbx_strand_id
1 'polypeptide(L)'
;MQSDNEDNNLEAFFEMIDSIEDDISEMLEDENSELSGYECLVISFNCLTLFCRQVEIDFGQIEDHYSESEKSRSYENFKGFDSVSNLHEYNEVGVFSMALEEIENTLTAFEERCKKTGEVFDEWNCVFIMYACLRKYCDQAKVNYGEIIGDVLNLQSNLEKHEKTESDDMNN
;
A
#
# COMPACT_ATOMS: atom_id res chain seq x y z
N MET A 1 35.15 -10.10 4.68
CA MET A 1 34.35 -10.57 3.54
C MET A 1 33.15 -9.65 3.51
N GLN A 2 33.17 -8.68 2.59
CA GLN A 2 31.99 -7.89 2.26
C GLN A 2 31.08 -8.81 1.46
N SER A 3 29.93 -9.15 2.01
CA SER A 3 28.84 -9.78 1.28
C SER A 3 27.86 -8.67 0.94
N ASP A 4 27.89 -8.23 -0.31
CA ASP A 4 26.78 -7.69 -1.10
C ASP A 4 25.47 -7.46 -0.31
N ASN A 5 25.42 -6.36 0.46
CA ASN A 5 24.14 -5.70 0.70
C ASN A 5 23.89 -4.95 -0.62
N GLU A 6 23.19 -5.58 -1.56
CA GLU A 6 22.39 -4.79 -2.50
C GLU A 6 21.51 -3.88 -1.63
N ASP A 7 21.57 -2.57 -1.91
CA ASP A 7 20.78 -1.53 -1.27
C ASP A 7 19.29 -1.81 -1.51
N ASN A 8 18.68 -2.71 -0.74
CA ASN A 8 17.27 -3.01 -0.85
C ASN A 8 16.47 -1.88 -0.18
N ASN A 9 15.39 -1.46 -0.82
CA ASN A 9 14.58 -0.34 -0.33
C ASN A 9 13.57 -0.77 0.74
N LEU A 10 13.88 -1.85 1.47
CA LEU A 10 12.99 -2.44 2.45
C LEU A 10 12.80 -1.54 3.68
N GLU A 11 13.85 -0.86 4.15
CA GLU A 11 13.74 0.12 5.23
C GLU A 11 12.74 1.22 4.85
N ALA A 12 12.92 1.83 3.68
CA ALA A 12 12.00 2.84 3.14
C ALA A 12 10.58 2.30 2.90
N PHE A 13 10.44 1.01 2.55
CA PHE A 13 9.12 0.38 2.40
C PHE A 13 8.37 0.26 3.73
N PHE A 14 9.06 -0.15 4.80
CA PHE A 14 8.43 -0.24 6.12
C PHE A 14 8.14 1.15 6.71
N GLU A 15 9.05 2.11 6.53
CA GLU A 15 8.80 3.51 6.90
C GLU A 15 7.57 4.09 6.16
N MET A 16 7.30 3.65 4.94
CA MET A 16 6.10 4.05 4.18
C MET A 16 4.82 3.47 4.78
N ILE A 17 4.85 2.24 5.32
CA ILE A 17 3.71 1.67 6.05
C ILE A 17 3.46 2.46 7.32
N ASP A 18 4.50 2.71 8.12
CA ASP A 18 4.40 3.52 9.35
C ASP A 18 3.83 4.92 9.05
N SER A 19 4.29 5.55 7.95
CA SER A 19 3.80 6.88 7.53
C SER A 19 2.32 6.88 7.17
N ILE A 20 1.78 5.79 6.60
CA ILE A 20 0.34 5.67 6.34
C ILE A 20 -0.45 5.66 7.67
N GLU A 21 0.04 4.93 8.66
CA GLU A 21 -0.60 4.86 9.98
C GLU A 21 -0.56 6.21 10.70
N ASP A 22 0.57 6.90 10.62
CA ASP A 22 0.74 8.25 11.14
C ASP A 22 -0.20 9.26 10.45
N ASP A 23 -0.26 9.25 9.11
CA ASP A 23 -1.15 10.14 8.33
C ASP A 23 -2.63 9.93 8.71
N ILE A 24 -3.07 8.66 8.81
CA ILE A 24 -4.45 8.33 9.23
C ILE A 24 -4.69 8.81 10.66
N SER A 25 -3.74 8.61 11.56
CA SER A 25 -3.86 9.01 12.96
C SER A 25 -3.95 10.53 13.09
N GLU A 26 -3.09 11.29 12.42
CA GLU A 26 -3.11 12.75 12.40
C GLU A 26 -4.45 13.28 11.88
N MET A 27 -4.97 12.69 10.78
CA MET A 27 -6.27 13.08 10.24
C MET A 27 -7.43 12.79 11.20
N LEU A 28 -7.33 11.79 12.08
CA LEU A 28 -8.36 11.50 13.08
C LEU A 28 -8.28 12.37 14.34
N GLU A 29 -7.18 13.10 14.55
CA GLU A 29 -7.06 14.03 15.70
C GLU A 29 -7.99 15.23 15.57
N ASP A 30 -8.39 15.61 14.35
CA ASP A 30 -9.41 16.64 14.14
C ASP A 30 -10.81 16.07 14.44
N GLU A 31 -11.47 16.61 15.47
CA GLU A 31 -12.84 16.24 15.86
C GLU A 31 -13.87 16.42 14.73
N ASN A 32 -13.55 17.19 13.67
CA ASN A 32 -14.40 17.38 12.49
C ASN A 32 -13.99 16.51 11.30
N SER A 33 -12.99 15.64 11.46
CA SER A 33 -12.54 14.75 10.41
C SER A 33 -13.64 13.76 10.04
N GLU A 34 -13.98 13.74 8.75
CA GLU A 34 -14.90 12.76 8.15
C GLU A 34 -14.12 11.64 7.44
N LEU A 35 -12.89 11.36 7.90
CA LEU A 35 -12.03 10.34 7.29
C LEU A 35 -12.79 9.00 7.17
N SER A 36 -12.92 8.55 5.94
CA SER A 36 -13.64 7.34 5.54
C SER A 36 -12.67 6.22 5.18
N GLY A 37 -13.17 4.98 5.10
CA GLY A 37 -12.34 3.86 4.62
C GLY A 37 -11.86 4.05 3.18
N TYR A 38 -12.60 4.81 2.38
CA TYR A 38 -12.20 5.19 1.02
C TYR A 38 -10.97 6.09 1.02
N GLU A 39 -10.94 7.13 1.86
CA GLU A 39 -9.80 8.05 1.95
C GLU A 39 -8.55 7.34 2.49
N CYS A 40 -8.71 6.42 3.44
CA CYS A 40 -7.59 5.58 3.88
C CYS A 40 -6.99 4.76 2.73
N LEU A 41 -7.84 4.18 1.86
CA LEU A 41 -7.36 3.49 0.65
C LEU A 41 -6.63 4.44 -0.31
N VAL A 42 -7.15 5.64 -0.53
CA VAL A 42 -6.48 6.65 -1.37
C VAL A 42 -5.11 7.00 -0.81
N ILE A 43 -4.99 7.23 0.50
CA ILE A 43 -3.72 7.50 1.17
C ILE A 43 -2.75 6.34 0.94
N SER A 44 -3.16 5.10 1.22
CA SER A 44 -2.26 3.95 1.10
C SER A 44 -1.83 3.66 -0.34
N PHE A 45 -2.74 3.74 -1.32
CA PHE A 45 -2.36 3.58 -2.73
C PHE A 45 -1.50 4.75 -3.22
N ASN A 46 -1.72 5.97 -2.73
CA ASN A 46 -0.84 7.09 -3.04
C ASN A 46 0.57 6.85 -2.50
N CYS A 47 0.73 6.47 -1.23
CA CYS A 47 2.03 6.17 -0.64
C CYS A 47 2.73 5.00 -1.36
N LEU A 48 1.99 3.92 -1.67
CA LEU A 48 2.53 2.77 -2.40
C LEU A 48 2.99 3.14 -3.81
N THR A 49 2.21 3.92 -4.55
CA THR A 49 2.57 4.35 -5.92
C THR A 49 3.76 5.31 -5.92
N LEU A 50 3.85 6.22 -4.94
CA LEU A 50 5.01 7.10 -4.76
C LEU A 50 6.26 6.30 -4.41
N PHE A 51 6.16 5.32 -3.50
CA PHE A 51 7.25 4.40 -3.19
C PHE A 51 7.72 3.66 -4.45
N CYS A 52 6.79 3.07 -5.22
CA CYS A 52 7.12 2.39 -6.47
C CYS A 52 7.89 3.29 -7.44
N ARG A 53 7.47 4.56 -7.57
CA ARG A 53 8.20 5.56 -8.38
C ARG A 53 9.60 5.84 -7.86
N GLN A 54 9.78 5.93 -6.54
CA GLN A 54 11.07 6.17 -5.90
C GLN A 54 12.06 5.02 -6.16
N VAL A 55 11.57 3.78 -6.15
CA VAL A 55 12.41 2.57 -6.32
C VAL A 55 12.39 2.01 -7.74
N GLU A 56 11.86 2.78 -8.70
CA GLU A 56 11.76 2.43 -10.12
C GLU A 56 10.98 1.13 -10.41
N ILE A 57 10.04 0.77 -9.54
CA ILE A 57 9.07 -0.29 -9.74
C ILE A 57 7.93 0.24 -10.64
N ASP A 58 7.72 -0.42 -11.78
CA ASP A 58 6.58 -0.14 -12.66
C ASP A 58 5.29 -0.66 -12.02
N PHE A 59 4.44 0.26 -11.56
CA PHE A 59 3.17 -0.08 -10.94
C PHE A 59 2.23 -0.87 -11.87
N GLY A 60 2.35 -0.70 -13.20
CA GLY A 60 1.60 -1.51 -14.16
C GLY A 60 1.95 -3.00 -14.09
N GLN A 61 3.22 -3.32 -13.85
CA GLN A 61 3.67 -4.72 -13.71
C GLN A 61 3.09 -5.39 -12.47
N ILE A 62 2.84 -4.62 -11.40
CA ILE A 62 2.19 -5.13 -10.18
C ILE A 62 0.75 -5.57 -10.50
N GLU A 63 -0.03 -4.74 -11.21
CA GLU A 63 -1.43 -5.06 -11.55
C GLU A 63 -1.52 -6.21 -12.56
N ASP A 64 -0.60 -6.28 -13.54
CA ASP A 64 -0.52 -7.41 -14.47
C ASP A 64 -0.23 -8.71 -13.70
N HIS A 65 0.75 -8.69 -12.78
CA HIS A 65 1.10 -9.85 -11.97
C HIS A 65 -0.03 -10.25 -11.02
N TYR A 66 -0.73 -9.28 -10.42
CA TYR A 66 -1.91 -9.53 -9.60
C TYR A 66 -3.02 -10.21 -10.41
N SER A 67 -3.32 -9.68 -11.61
CA SER A 67 -4.33 -10.22 -12.52
C SER A 67 -4.03 -11.64 -13.01
N GLU A 68 -2.76 -11.98 -13.20
CA GLU A 68 -2.32 -13.35 -13.53
C GLU A 68 -2.42 -14.29 -12.32
N SER A 69 -2.10 -13.78 -11.13
CA SER A 69 -2.14 -14.54 -9.89
C SER A 69 -3.57 -14.92 -9.48
N GLU A 70 -4.53 -14.00 -9.69
CA GLU A 70 -5.97 -14.25 -9.48
C GLU A 70 -6.50 -15.35 -10.40
N LYS A 71 -6.10 -15.34 -11.69
CA LYS A 71 -6.49 -16.39 -12.67
C LYS A 71 -5.96 -17.77 -12.30
N SER A 72 -4.79 -17.83 -11.66
CA SER A 72 -4.11 -19.08 -11.32
C SER A 72 -4.39 -19.55 -9.89
N ARG A 73 -5.11 -18.77 -9.07
CA ARG A 73 -5.36 -19.01 -7.64
C ARG A 73 -4.09 -19.25 -6.81
N SER A 74 -2.95 -18.76 -7.29
CA SER A 74 -1.66 -18.92 -6.60
C SER A 74 -1.63 -18.20 -5.24
N TYR A 75 -2.55 -17.25 -5.03
CA TYR A 75 -2.76 -16.50 -3.80
C TYR A 75 -3.57 -17.19 -2.69
N GLU A 76 -4.13 -18.40 -2.92
CA GLU A 76 -4.81 -19.14 -1.85
C GLU A 76 -3.86 -19.44 -0.65
N ASN A 77 -2.54 -19.33 -0.84
CA ASN A 77 -1.55 -19.46 0.23
C ASN A 77 -1.35 -18.19 1.08
N PHE A 78 -1.80 -17.02 0.62
CA PHE A 78 -1.84 -15.78 1.42
C PHE A 78 -3.10 -15.78 2.27
N LYS A 79 -3.03 -16.53 3.37
CA LYS A 79 -4.10 -16.72 4.37
C LYS A 79 -4.45 -15.49 5.20
N GLY A 80 -3.78 -14.35 5.02
CA GLY A 80 -3.99 -13.15 5.84
C GLY A 80 -5.46 -12.72 5.80
N PHE A 81 -6.00 -12.49 4.61
CA PHE A 81 -7.16 -11.60 4.43
C PHE A 81 -8.55 -12.18 4.73
N ASP A 82 -8.62 -13.42 5.21
CA ASP A 82 -9.89 -14.09 5.55
C ASP A 82 -10.38 -13.76 6.98
N SER A 83 -9.56 -13.11 7.82
CA SER A 83 -9.88 -12.86 9.23
C SER A 83 -10.78 -11.67 9.52
N VAL A 84 -11.08 -10.81 8.52
CA VAL A 84 -11.93 -9.60 8.70
C VAL A 84 -13.43 -9.96 8.78
N SER A 85 -13.77 -10.98 9.56
CA SER A 85 -15.11 -11.56 9.67
C SER A 85 -16.01 -10.86 10.71
N ASN A 86 -15.45 -9.98 11.55
CA ASN A 86 -16.16 -9.30 12.66
C ASN A 86 -16.29 -7.78 12.45
N LEU A 87 -16.62 -7.37 11.21
CA LEU A 87 -16.74 -5.98 10.77
C LEU A 87 -17.86 -5.15 11.46
N HIS A 88 -18.76 -5.76 12.23
CA HIS A 88 -19.94 -5.07 12.75
C HIS A 88 -19.64 -4.13 13.93
N GLU A 89 -18.50 -4.30 14.62
CA GLU A 89 -18.18 -3.52 15.84
C GLU A 89 -17.31 -2.28 15.57
N TYR A 90 -16.75 -2.13 14.36
CA TYR A 90 -15.79 -1.09 14.01
C TYR A 90 -16.35 -0.14 12.95
N ASN A 91 -15.97 1.14 13.02
CA ASN A 91 -16.21 2.08 11.92
C ASN A 91 -15.27 1.77 10.73
N GLU A 92 -15.51 2.36 9.57
CA GLU A 92 -14.76 2.06 8.34
C GLU A 92 -13.24 2.23 8.52
N VAL A 93 -12.82 3.26 9.27
CA VAL A 93 -11.40 3.51 9.55
C VAL A 93 -10.81 2.46 10.49
N GLY A 94 -11.51 2.06 11.54
CA GLY A 94 -11.06 0.98 12.41
C GLY A 94 -10.97 -0.36 11.69
N VAL A 95 -11.88 -0.62 10.74
CA VAL A 95 -11.79 -1.77 9.83
C VAL A 95 -10.56 -1.66 8.93
N PHE A 96 -10.24 -0.47 8.44
CA PHE A 96 -9.04 -0.24 7.63
C PHE A 96 -7.75 -0.42 8.43
N SER A 97 -7.67 0.09 9.66
CA SER A 97 -6.51 -0.12 10.54
C SER A 97 -6.22 -1.60 10.78
N MET A 98 -7.26 -2.44 10.92
CA MET A 98 -7.07 -3.90 10.98
C MET A 98 -6.46 -4.48 9.70
N ALA A 99 -6.79 -3.92 8.54
CA ALA A 99 -6.23 -4.37 7.27
C ALA A 99 -4.73 -4.02 7.15
N LEU A 100 -4.30 -2.88 7.69
CA LEU A 100 -2.87 -2.53 7.78
C LEU A 100 -2.12 -3.49 8.71
N GLU A 101 -2.64 -3.73 9.92
CA GLU A 101 -2.05 -4.70 10.86
C GLU A 101 -1.93 -6.10 10.20
N GLU A 102 -2.90 -6.48 9.39
CA GLU A 102 -2.87 -7.76 8.68
C GLU A 102 -1.83 -7.81 7.55
N ILE A 103 -1.58 -6.68 6.87
CA ILE A 103 -0.49 -6.53 5.91
C ILE A 103 0.85 -6.76 6.61
N GLU A 104 1.10 -6.10 7.75
CA GLU A 104 2.32 -6.26 8.52
C GLU A 104 2.54 -7.70 9.01
N ASN A 105 1.47 -8.32 9.52
CA ASN A 105 1.49 -9.73 9.92
C ASN A 105 1.81 -10.65 8.73
N THR A 106 1.27 -10.35 7.56
CA THR A 106 1.53 -11.11 6.32
C THR A 106 2.98 -10.95 5.87
N LEU A 107 3.52 -9.73 5.92
CA LEU A 107 4.93 -9.44 5.61
C LEU A 107 5.88 -10.15 6.58
N THR A 108 5.57 -10.11 7.87
CA THR A 108 6.33 -10.83 8.91
C THR A 108 6.33 -12.34 8.67
N ALA A 109 5.17 -12.92 8.36
CA ALA A 109 5.05 -14.34 8.03
C ALA A 109 5.82 -14.70 6.74
N PHE A 110 5.84 -13.80 5.76
CA PHE A 110 6.59 -13.95 4.52
C PHE A 110 8.11 -13.89 4.76
N GLU A 111 8.60 -12.95 5.57
CA GLU A 111 10.01 -12.87 5.95
C GLU A 111 10.49 -14.18 6.61
N GLU A 112 9.71 -14.68 7.57
CA GLU A 112 9.99 -15.95 8.27
C GLU A 112 9.92 -17.17 7.36
N ARG A 113 9.11 -17.10 6.28
CA ARG A 113 9.06 -18.14 5.24
C ARG A 113 10.31 -18.10 4.36
N CYS A 114 10.75 -16.91 3.95
CA CYS A 114 11.94 -16.73 3.10
C CYS A 114 13.19 -17.30 3.76
N LYS A 115 13.35 -17.07 5.08
CA LYS A 115 14.43 -17.64 5.91
C LYS A 115 14.49 -19.19 5.87
N LYS A 116 13.38 -19.87 5.55
CA LYS A 116 13.26 -21.34 5.56
C LYS A 116 13.26 -21.97 4.17
N THR A 117 12.82 -21.24 3.16
CA THR A 117 12.53 -21.78 1.81
C THR A 117 13.57 -21.39 0.76
N GLY A 118 14.37 -20.36 1.03
CA GLY A 118 15.27 -19.77 0.03
C GLY A 118 14.55 -18.85 -0.97
N GLU A 119 13.26 -18.55 -0.74
CA GLU A 119 12.58 -17.41 -1.37
C GLU A 119 13.28 -16.11 -0.98
N VAL A 120 13.20 -15.10 -1.85
CA VAL A 120 13.82 -13.79 -1.64
C VAL A 120 12.82 -12.87 -0.97
N PHE A 121 13.27 -12.25 0.12
CA PHE A 121 12.54 -11.18 0.79
C PHE A 121 13.11 -9.85 0.26
N ASP A 122 12.45 -9.28 -0.74
CA ASP A 122 12.84 -8.06 -1.46
C ASP A 122 11.67 -7.07 -1.57
N GLU A 123 11.97 -5.84 -2.00
CA GLU A 123 10.98 -4.78 -2.17
C GLU A 123 9.85 -5.16 -3.12
N TRP A 124 10.15 -5.90 -4.20
CA TRP A 124 9.15 -6.30 -5.18
C TRP A 124 8.09 -7.20 -4.55
N ASN A 125 8.51 -8.23 -3.83
CA ASN A 125 7.59 -9.13 -3.16
C ASN A 125 6.81 -8.43 -2.03
N CYS A 126 7.46 -7.56 -1.27
CA CYS A 126 6.79 -6.77 -0.22
C CYS A 126 5.72 -5.82 -0.78
N VAL A 127 6.06 -5.06 -1.82
CA VAL A 127 5.13 -4.19 -2.56
C VAL A 127 3.96 -5.01 -3.13
N PHE A 128 4.25 -6.16 -3.72
CA PHE A 128 3.22 -7.03 -4.28
C PHE A 128 2.28 -7.59 -3.22
N ILE A 129 2.79 -7.96 -2.04
CA ILE A 129 2.00 -8.42 -0.91
C ILE A 129 1.05 -7.32 -0.43
N MET A 130 1.58 -6.13 -0.15
CA MET A 130 0.77 -4.99 0.30
C MET A 130 -0.29 -4.63 -0.75
N TYR A 131 0.09 -4.54 -2.02
CA TYR A 131 -0.83 -4.30 -3.12
C TYR A 131 -1.97 -5.31 -3.16
N ALA A 132 -1.65 -6.60 -3.09
CA ALA A 132 -2.66 -7.65 -3.16
C ALA A 132 -3.62 -7.63 -1.96
N CYS A 133 -3.13 -7.32 -0.76
CA CYS A 133 -3.96 -7.13 0.41
C CYS A 133 -4.90 -5.92 0.26
N LEU A 134 -4.39 -4.76 -0.18
CA LEU A 134 -5.21 -3.58 -0.43
C LEU A 134 -6.26 -3.82 -1.52
N ARG A 135 -5.92 -4.54 -2.60
CA ARG A 135 -6.89 -4.92 -3.64
C ARG A 135 -8.00 -5.82 -3.10
N LYS A 136 -7.64 -6.82 -2.29
CA LYS A 136 -8.63 -7.67 -1.61
C LYS A 136 -9.52 -6.87 -0.67
N TYR A 137 -8.97 -5.87 0.02
CA TYR A 137 -9.76 -4.95 0.84
C TYR A 137 -10.77 -4.18 0.00
N CYS A 138 -10.37 -3.64 -1.16
CA CYS A 138 -11.30 -2.97 -2.08
C CYS A 138 -12.48 -3.89 -2.42
N ASP A 139 -12.22 -5.17 -2.74
CA ASP A 139 -13.27 -6.12 -3.08
C ASP A 139 -14.20 -6.42 -1.89
N GLN A 140 -13.65 -6.58 -0.68
CA GLN A 140 -14.43 -6.82 0.54
C GLN A 140 -15.29 -5.60 0.92
N ALA A 141 -14.70 -4.40 0.85
CA ALA A 141 -15.37 -3.14 1.11
C ALA A 141 -16.30 -2.69 -0.02
N LYS A 142 -16.30 -3.41 -1.17
CA LYS A 142 -17.04 -3.07 -2.39
C LYS A 142 -16.68 -1.68 -2.94
N VAL A 143 -15.43 -1.29 -2.78
CA VAL A 143 -14.85 -0.05 -3.30
C VAL A 143 -14.29 -0.31 -4.70
N ASN A 144 -14.55 0.60 -5.64
CA ASN A 144 -14.04 0.48 -6.99
C ASN A 144 -12.56 0.89 -7.04
N TYR A 145 -11.67 -0.09 -7.19
CA TYR A 145 -10.23 0.16 -7.33
C TYR A 145 -9.88 1.12 -8.48
N GLY A 146 -10.62 1.08 -9.60
CA GLY A 146 -10.38 1.99 -10.72
C GLY A 146 -10.65 3.45 -10.37
N GLU A 147 -11.59 3.71 -9.46
CA GLU A 147 -11.85 5.06 -8.93
C GLU A 147 -10.72 5.50 -7.99
N ILE A 148 -10.29 4.62 -7.07
CA ILE A 148 -9.17 4.88 -6.16
C ILE A 148 -7.90 5.28 -6.93
N ILE A 149 -7.49 4.49 -7.92
CA ILE A 149 -6.30 4.81 -8.72
C ILE A 149 -6.50 6.07 -9.56
N GLY A 150 -7.71 6.30 -10.07
CA GLY A 150 -8.04 7.55 -10.75
C GLY A 150 -7.80 8.77 -9.85
N ASP A 151 -8.24 8.70 -8.59
CA ASP A 151 -8.06 9.77 -7.62
C ASP A 151 -6.60 9.95 -7.22
N VAL A 152 -5.86 8.86 -6.98
CA VAL A 152 -4.42 8.90 -6.70
C VAL A 152 -3.65 9.59 -7.83
N LEU A 153 -3.90 9.20 -9.08
CA LEU A 153 -3.23 9.81 -10.24
C LEU A 153 -3.61 11.30 -10.40
N ASN A 154 -4.85 11.66 -10.11
CA ASN A 154 -5.29 13.05 -10.13
C ASN A 154 -4.60 13.89 -9.04
N LEU A 155 -4.49 13.36 -7.81
CA LEU A 155 -3.79 14.01 -6.70
C LEU A 155 -2.33 14.28 -7.06
N GLN A 156 -1.62 13.26 -7.54
CA GLN A 156 -0.22 13.37 -7.95
C GLN A 156 -0.03 14.37 -9.09
N SER A 157 -0.89 14.34 -10.12
CA SER A 157 -0.83 15.28 -11.24
C SER A 157 -1.06 16.73 -10.80
N ASN A 158 -1.93 16.96 -9.82
CA ASN A 158 -2.21 18.30 -9.30
C ASN A 158 -1.03 18.85 -8.50
N LEU A 159 -0.40 18.03 -7.66
CA LEU A 159 0.81 18.41 -6.92
C LEU A 159 1.95 18.81 -7.87
N GLU A 160 2.21 18.01 -8.91
CA GLU A 160 3.25 18.34 -9.90
C GLU A 160 2.99 19.65 -10.67
N LYS A 161 1.72 20.05 -10.85
CA LYS A 161 1.36 21.33 -11.48
C LYS A 161 1.58 22.50 -10.53
N HIS A 162 1.28 22.32 -9.25
CA HIS A 162 1.52 23.33 -8.22
C HIS A 162 3.02 23.61 -8.05
N GLU A 163 3.85 22.57 -7.94
CA GLU A 163 5.31 22.71 -7.85
C GLU A 163 5.91 23.48 -9.03
N LYS A 164 5.45 23.20 -10.26
CA LYS A 164 5.91 23.93 -11.46
C LYS A 164 5.55 25.40 -11.41
N THR A 165 4.33 25.72 -10.98
CA THR A 165 3.84 27.11 -10.92
C THR A 165 4.61 27.93 -9.87
N GLU A 166 4.87 27.35 -8.70
CA GLU A 166 5.67 28.01 -7.65
C GLU A 166 7.13 28.21 -8.05
N SER A 167 7.71 27.27 -8.81
CA SER A 167 9.08 27.39 -9.32
C SER A 167 9.22 28.49 -10.39
N ASP A 168 8.19 28.74 -11.19
CA ASP A 168 8.20 29.80 -12.22
C ASP A 168 8.03 31.20 -11.59
N ASP A 169 7.25 31.31 -10.51
CA ASP A 169 7.04 32.57 -9.78
C ASP A 169 8.26 33.01 -8.96
N MET A 170 9.10 32.07 -8.48
CA MET A 170 10.37 32.42 -7.80
C MET A 170 11.52 32.76 -8.75
N ASN A 171 11.37 32.50 -10.06
CA ASN A 171 12.40 32.74 -11.07
C ASN A 171 12.12 33.99 -11.95
N ASN A 172 11.08 34.77 -11.64
CA ASN A 172 10.72 36.05 -12.29
C ASN A 172 10.85 37.25 -11.34
#